data_AF-A0A6L9J3Q7-F1
#
_entry.id   AF-A0A6L9J3Q7-F1
#
_cell.length_a   1.000
_cell.length_b   1.000
_cell.length_c   1.000
_cell.angle_alpha   90.00
_cell.angle_beta   90.00
_cell.angle_gamma   90.00
#
_symmetry.space_group_name_H-M   'P 1'
#
loop_
_entity.id
_entity.type
_entity.pdbx_description
1 polymer ?
#
loop_
_entity_poly.entity_id
_entity_poly.type
_entity_poly.pdbx_seq_one_letter_code
_entity_poly.pdbx_strand_id
1 'polypeptide(L)'
;MAQPNQTPGPGAHPPSDDQLVHAIAQGNSQALDTLYQRHGLRLLAYLVGQIGERGQAEEVLQDVMLAAWRGAANFRGESSVRTWLLAIARHRAINARQRRPPPGVALADTIAADDTGPQEALERQDDRDAVRSALAHLPPDQRETLELVFYHGLSGPEAAEVMGVATGTVKSRLHRAKAMLHDVLRAGEQHDA
;
A
#
# COMPACT_ATOMS: atom_id res chain seq x y z
N MET A 1 25.28 -46.79 13.41
CA MET A 1 25.87 -45.61 12.74
C MET A 1 24.80 -44.53 12.72
N ALA A 2 24.83 -43.61 13.69
CA ALA A 2 23.87 -42.52 13.81
C ALA A 2 24.40 -41.30 13.03
N GLN A 3 23.59 -40.76 12.13
CA GLN A 3 23.89 -39.50 11.44
C GLN A 3 23.68 -38.33 12.42
N PRO A 4 24.60 -37.35 12.48
CA PRO A 4 24.49 -36.24 13.42
C PRO A 4 23.37 -35.29 13.00
N ASN A 5 22.54 -34.97 13.98
CA ASN A 5 21.50 -33.95 13.93
C ASN A 5 22.15 -32.58 13.70
N GLN A 6 21.94 -31.99 12.52
CA GLN A 6 22.32 -30.60 12.26
C GLN A 6 21.22 -29.69 12.81
N THR A 7 21.43 -29.18 14.03
CA THR A 7 20.67 -28.06 14.56
C THR A 7 21.01 -26.81 13.72
N PRO A 8 20.05 -26.13 13.07
CA PRO A 8 20.36 -24.90 12.34
C PRO A 8 20.75 -23.80 13.35
N GLY A 9 21.92 -23.22 13.16
CA GLY A 9 22.49 -22.21 14.06
C GLY A 9 21.70 -20.88 14.07
N PRO A 10 21.79 -20.10 15.17
CA PRO A 10 21.15 -18.80 15.30
C PRO A 10 21.91 -17.76 14.47
N GLY A 11 21.53 -17.58 13.19
CA GLY A 11 22.18 -16.60 12.31
C GLY A 11 21.57 -16.40 10.92
N ALA A 12 20.49 -17.11 10.57
CA ALA A 12 19.82 -16.90 9.29
C ALA A 12 19.07 -15.56 9.33
N HIS A 13 19.57 -14.57 8.60
CA HIS A 13 18.82 -13.34 8.34
C HIS A 13 17.54 -13.71 7.60
N PRO A 14 16.40 -13.10 7.93
CA PRO A 14 15.16 -13.36 7.20
C PRO A 14 15.39 -13.08 5.71
N PRO A 15 14.87 -13.91 4.79
CA PRO A 15 15.12 -13.77 3.36
C PRO A 15 14.68 -12.38 2.87
N SER A 16 15.43 -11.79 1.94
CA SER A 16 15.03 -10.54 1.30
C SER A 16 13.81 -10.75 0.41
N ASP A 17 13.12 -9.67 0.05
CA ASP A 17 11.95 -9.79 -0.82
C ASP A 17 12.33 -10.32 -2.21
N ASP A 18 13.49 -9.93 -2.77
CA ASP A 18 14.00 -10.48 -4.03
C ASP A 18 14.24 -11.99 -3.94
N GLN A 19 14.78 -12.48 -2.81
CA GLN A 19 14.95 -13.91 -2.58
C GLN A 19 13.60 -14.64 -2.49
N LEU A 20 12.60 -14.02 -1.86
CA LEU A 20 11.24 -14.56 -1.82
C LEU A 20 10.63 -14.65 -3.22
N VAL A 21 10.73 -13.59 -4.03
CA VAL A 21 10.24 -13.60 -5.42
C VAL A 21 10.95 -14.65 -6.27
N HIS A 22 12.27 -14.80 -6.12
CA HIS A 22 13.00 -15.85 -6.82
C HIS A 22 12.55 -17.25 -6.40
N ALA A 23 12.30 -17.49 -5.11
CA ALA A 23 11.77 -18.76 -4.62
C ALA A 23 10.34 -19.03 -5.13
N ILE A 24 9.50 -17.99 -5.21
CA ILE A 24 8.15 -18.07 -5.81
C ILE A 24 8.24 -18.49 -7.28
N ALA A 25 9.20 -17.96 -8.04
CA ALA A 25 9.42 -18.35 -9.43
C ALA A 25 9.77 -19.85 -9.60
N GLN A 26 10.28 -20.49 -8.55
CA GLN A 26 10.56 -21.93 -8.49
C GLN A 26 9.39 -22.75 -7.91
N GLY A 27 8.22 -22.14 -7.68
CA GLY A 27 7.04 -22.81 -7.16
C GLY A 27 7.01 -22.96 -5.64
N ASN A 28 7.77 -22.17 -4.88
CA ASN A 28 7.72 -22.18 -3.42
C ASN A 28 6.54 -21.37 -2.88
N SER A 29 5.46 -22.05 -2.48
CA SER A 29 4.25 -21.41 -1.91
C SER A 29 4.52 -20.74 -0.56
N GLN A 30 5.41 -21.28 0.26
CA GLN A 30 5.76 -20.69 1.56
C GLN A 30 6.44 -19.33 1.41
N ALA A 31 7.20 -19.13 0.32
CA ALA A 31 7.77 -17.83 0.00
C ALA A 31 6.70 -16.80 -0.36
N LEU A 32 5.62 -17.21 -1.05
CA LEU A 32 4.45 -16.36 -1.31
C LEU A 32 3.73 -15.98 -0.01
N ASP A 33 3.54 -16.93 0.90
CA ASP A 33 2.92 -16.67 2.21
C ASP A 33 3.73 -15.66 3.02
N THR A 34 5.06 -15.80 3.01
CA THR A 34 5.97 -14.84 3.68
C THR A 34 5.85 -13.45 3.05
N LEU A 35 5.77 -13.36 1.72
CA LEU A 35 5.60 -12.10 1.02
C LEU A 35 4.23 -11.46 1.33
N TYR A 36 3.16 -12.28 1.41
CA TYR A 36 1.84 -11.85 1.82
C TYR A 36 1.83 -11.31 3.25
N GLN A 37 2.47 -11.99 4.21
CA GLN A 37 2.56 -11.53 5.59
C GLN A 37 3.27 -10.17 5.70
N ARG A 38 4.29 -9.92 4.86
CA ARG A 38 5.04 -8.66 4.87
C ARG A 38 4.29 -7.50 4.23
N HIS A 39 3.63 -7.75 3.10
CA HIS A 39 3.09 -6.67 2.25
C HIS A 39 1.56 -6.61 2.21
N GLY A 40 0.88 -7.69 2.58
CA GLY A 40 -0.56 -7.88 2.38
C GLY A 40 -1.43 -6.82 3.05
N LEU A 41 -1.13 -6.45 4.30
CA LEU A 41 -1.89 -5.40 5.01
C LEU A 41 -1.76 -4.03 4.33
N ARG A 42 -0.54 -3.66 3.91
CA ARG A 42 -0.31 -2.39 3.21
C ARG A 42 -0.94 -2.40 1.82
N LEU A 43 -0.84 -3.50 1.09
CA LEU A 43 -1.50 -3.67 -0.20
C LEU A 43 -3.03 -3.61 -0.05
N LEU A 44 -3.58 -4.20 1.01
CA LEU A 44 -5.01 -4.09 1.30
C LEU A 44 -5.41 -2.65 1.57
N ALA A 45 -4.64 -1.91 2.38
CA ALA A 45 -4.89 -0.50 2.65
C ALA A 45 -4.94 0.33 1.36
N TYR A 46 -3.93 0.14 0.50
CA TYR A 46 -3.90 0.75 -0.83
C TYR A 46 -5.15 0.42 -1.65
N LEU A 47 -5.50 -0.86 -1.73
CA LEU A 47 -6.65 -1.32 -2.52
C LEU A 47 -7.97 -0.78 -1.98
N VAL A 48 -8.15 -0.72 -0.65
CA VAL A 48 -9.31 -0.07 -0.01
C VAL A 48 -9.36 1.42 -0.37
N GLY A 49 -8.20 2.10 -0.36
CA GLY A 49 -8.09 3.49 -0.79
C GLY A 49 -8.53 3.74 -2.23
N GLN A 50 -8.23 2.80 -3.12
CA GLN A 50 -8.58 2.89 -4.54
C GLN A 50 -10.01 2.45 -4.85
N ILE A 51 -10.52 1.41 -4.17
CA ILE A 51 -11.78 0.73 -4.48
C ILE A 51 -12.95 1.26 -3.65
N GLY A 52 -12.70 1.63 -2.39
CA GLY A 52 -13.71 2.13 -1.45
C GLY A 52 -14.52 1.05 -0.73
N GLU A 53 -14.39 -0.23 -1.12
CA GLU A 53 -15.08 -1.35 -0.47
C GLU A 53 -14.07 -2.41 -0.01
N ARG A 54 -14.08 -2.75 1.27
CA ARG A 54 -13.11 -3.70 1.85
C ARG A 54 -13.23 -5.12 1.29
N GLY A 55 -14.44 -5.66 1.20
CA GLY A 55 -14.64 -7.04 0.69
C GLY A 55 -14.09 -7.18 -0.73
N GLN A 56 -14.42 -6.23 -1.60
CA GLN A 56 -13.87 -6.18 -2.95
C GLN A 56 -12.34 -5.97 -2.97
N ALA A 57 -11.79 -5.15 -2.07
CA ALA A 57 -10.34 -4.98 -1.97
C ALA A 57 -9.62 -6.26 -1.53
N GLU A 58 -10.21 -7.08 -0.66
CA GLU A 58 -9.69 -8.38 -0.25
C GLU A 58 -9.69 -9.38 -1.42
N GLU A 59 -10.75 -9.40 -2.24
CA GLU A 59 -10.79 -10.18 -3.48
C GLU A 59 -9.69 -9.75 -4.46
N VAL A 60 -9.54 -8.44 -4.65
CA VAL A 60 -8.49 -7.88 -5.52
C VAL A 60 -7.09 -8.20 -4.98
N LEU A 61 -6.89 -8.20 -3.66
CA LEU A 61 -5.62 -8.56 -3.05
C LEU A 61 -5.23 -10.01 -3.35
N GLN A 62 -6.18 -10.95 -3.30
CA GLN A 62 -5.92 -12.33 -3.70
C GLN A 62 -5.49 -12.42 -5.17
N ASP A 63 -6.16 -11.66 -6.04
CA ASP A 63 -5.82 -11.51 -7.45
C ASP A 63 -4.41 -10.94 -7.67
N VAL A 64 -3.97 -10.01 -6.82
CA VAL A 64 -2.61 -9.45 -6.81
C VAL A 64 -1.61 -10.53 -6.43
N MET A 65 -1.85 -11.30 -5.38
CA MET A 65 -0.94 -12.38 -4.97
C MET A 65 -0.85 -13.49 -6.03
N LEU A 66 -1.97 -13.83 -6.68
CA LEU A 66 -1.97 -14.78 -7.80
C LEU A 66 -1.23 -14.23 -9.02
N ALA A 67 -1.33 -12.93 -9.30
CA ALA A 67 -0.57 -12.28 -10.34
C ALA A 67 0.93 -12.25 -10.01
N ALA A 68 1.30 -12.00 -8.75
CA ALA A 68 2.67 -12.06 -8.27
C ALA A 68 3.24 -13.48 -8.43
N TRP A 69 2.49 -14.52 -8.04
CA TRP A 69 2.87 -15.92 -8.25
C TRP A 69 3.19 -16.23 -9.73
N ARG A 70 2.29 -15.86 -10.64
CA ARG A 70 2.46 -16.10 -12.08
C ARG A 70 3.56 -15.24 -12.70
N GLY A 71 3.77 -14.03 -12.16
CA GLY A 71 4.70 -13.03 -12.69
C GLY A 71 6.11 -13.12 -12.11
N ALA A 72 6.33 -13.87 -11.03
CA ALA A 72 7.59 -13.91 -10.30
C ALA A 72 8.79 -14.29 -11.18
N ALA A 73 8.62 -15.24 -12.12
CA ALA A 73 9.67 -15.64 -13.05
C ALA A 73 10.12 -14.53 -14.01
N ASN A 74 9.27 -13.52 -14.22
CA ASN A 74 9.54 -12.38 -15.08
C ASN A 74 10.04 -11.15 -14.31
N PHE A 75 10.11 -11.21 -12.99
CA PHE A 75 10.63 -10.11 -12.17
C PHE A 75 12.15 -10.01 -12.34
N ARG A 76 12.63 -8.84 -12.76
CA ARG A 76 14.05 -8.60 -13.10
C ARG A 76 14.84 -7.80 -12.06
N GLY A 77 14.19 -7.35 -10.99
CA GLY A 77 14.83 -6.47 -10.00
C GLY A 77 15.12 -5.05 -10.50
N GLU A 78 14.45 -4.61 -11.56
CA GLU A 78 14.58 -3.23 -12.09
C GLU A 78 13.93 -2.19 -11.16
N SER A 79 12.97 -2.63 -10.33
CA SER A 79 12.40 -1.86 -9.22
C SER A 79 12.29 -2.75 -7.97
N SER A 80 12.04 -2.14 -6.80
CA SER A 80 11.83 -2.91 -5.58
C SER A 80 10.61 -3.83 -5.70
N VAL A 81 10.63 -4.98 -5.03
CA VAL A 81 9.47 -5.89 -4.99
C VAL A 81 8.20 -5.18 -4.53
N ARG A 82 8.33 -4.23 -3.60
CA ARG A 82 7.21 -3.39 -3.14
C ARG A 82 6.64 -2.52 -4.27
N THR A 83 7.50 -1.84 -5.03
CA THR A 83 7.09 -1.03 -6.20
C THR A 83 6.39 -1.91 -7.24
N TRP A 84 6.95 -3.09 -7.52
CA TRP A 84 6.37 -4.06 -8.44
C TRP A 84 4.99 -4.57 -7.98
N LEU A 85 4.84 -4.94 -6.69
CA LEU A 85 3.56 -5.37 -6.13
C LEU A 85 2.50 -4.24 -6.19
N LEU A 86 2.88 -3.00 -5.89
CA LEU A 86 1.98 -1.85 -5.98
C LEU A 86 1.56 -1.55 -7.42
N ALA A 87 2.46 -1.73 -8.40
CA ALA A 87 2.11 -1.62 -9.82
C ALA A 87 1.08 -2.68 -10.23
N ILE A 88 1.24 -3.93 -9.79
CA ILE A 88 0.24 -5.00 -9.98
C ILE A 88 -1.09 -4.61 -9.32
N ALA A 89 -1.06 -4.19 -8.05
CA ALA A 89 -2.23 -3.79 -7.29
C ALA A 89 -3.01 -2.66 -7.97
N ARG A 90 -2.31 -1.63 -8.43
CA ARG A 90 -2.93 -0.51 -9.16
C ARG A 90 -3.62 -0.96 -10.43
N HIS A 91 -2.95 -1.79 -11.24
CA HIS A 91 -3.53 -2.32 -12.47
C HIS A 91 -4.84 -3.08 -12.17
N ARG A 92 -4.83 -3.91 -11.11
CA ARG A 92 -6.01 -4.68 -10.69
C ARG A 92 -7.13 -3.78 -10.16
N ALA A 93 -6.80 -2.75 -9.37
CA ALA A 93 -7.75 -1.78 -8.86
C ALA A 93 -8.44 -0.98 -9.98
N ILE A 94 -7.69 -0.54 -11.00
CA ILE A 94 -8.25 0.16 -12.18
C ILE A 94 -9.26 -0.75 -12.89
N ASN A 95 -8.92 -2.01 -13.12
CA ASN A 95 -9.82 -2.96 -13.76
C ASN A 95 -11.08 -3.26 -12.92
N ALA A 96 -10.94 -3.34 -11.60
CA ALA A 96 -12.08 -3.52 -10.70
C ALA A 96 -13.05 -2.33 -10.74
N ARG A 97 -12.52 -1.09 -10.75
CA ARG A 97 -13.31 0.15 -10.86
C ARG A 97 -14.00 0.32 -12.20
N GLN A 98 -13.44 -0.18 -13.30
CA GLN A 98 -14.11 -0.12 -14.60
C GLN A 98 -15.38 -0.99 -14.64
N ARG A 99 -15.47 -1.99 -13.76
CA ARG A 99 -16.62 -2.90 -13.67
C ARG A 99 -17.75 -2.36 -12.78
N ARG A 100 -17.55 -1.28 -12.02
CA ARG A 100 -18.57 -0.61 -11.18
C ARG A 100 -18.13 0.81 -10.78
N PRO A 101 -19.01 1.84 -10.86
CA PRO A 101 -18.68 3.17 -10.34
C PRO A 101 -18.41 3.11 -8.81
N PRO A 102 -17.43 3.86 -8.29
CA PRO A 102 -17.01 3.75 -6.89
C PRO A 102 -18.06 4.34 -5.93
N PRO A 103 -18.41 3.65 -4.83
CA PRO A 103 -18.97 4.29 -3.65
C PRO A 103 -17.91 5.14 -2.91
N GLY A 104 -18.37 6.03 -2.03
CA GLY A 104 -17.55 6.99 -1.28
C GLY A 104 -16.41 6.37 -0.44
N VAL A 105 -15.45 7.23 -0.09
CA VAL A 105 -14.05 6.94 0.28
C VAL A 105 -13.89 6.17 1.60
N ALA A 106 -13.27 4.98 1.56
CA ALA A 106 -12.92 4.14 2.73
C ALA A 106 -11.41 4.16 3.13
N LEU A 107 -10.58 4.98 2.46
CA LEU A 107 -9.12 5.05 2.71
C LEU A 107 -8.79 5.30 4.18
N ALA A 108 -9.57 6.16 4.81
CA ALA A 108 -9.18 6.74 6.08
C ALA A 108 -9.41 5.81 7.29
N ASP A 109 -10.29 4.83 7.17
CA ASP A 109 -10.49 3.79 8.19
C ASP A 109 -9.30 2.84 8.26
N THR A 110 -8.53 2.71 7.17
CA THR A 110 -7.38 1.80 7.12
C THR A 110 -6.08 2.47 7.59
N ILE A 111 -5.88 3.75 7.27
CA ILE A 111 -4.75 4.54 7.81
C ILE A 111 -4.86 4.66 9.34
N ALA A 112 -6.08 4.74 9.88
CA ALA A 112 -6.32 4.83 11.33
C ALA A 112 -6.02 3.52 12.10
N ALA A 113 -5.96 2.38 11.42
CA ALA A 113 -5.75 1.07 12.05
C ALA A 113 -4.27 0.70 12.27
N ASP A 114 -3.34 1.40 11.62
CA ASP A 114 -1.91 1.06 11.64
C ASP A 114 -1.16 1.68 12.82
N ASP A 115 -1.84 2.36 13.75
CA ASP A 115 -1.19 2.90 14.94
C ASP A 115 -2.05 2.91 16.23
N THR A 116 -1.39 2.39 17.27
CA THR A 116 -1.56 2.58 18.72
C THR A 116 -2.44 1.66 19.57
N GLY A 117 -1.85 1.22 20.69
CA GLY A 117 -2.51 0.59 21.83
C GLY A 117 -3.46 1.55 22.62
N PRO A 118 -4.15 1.02 23.66
CA PRO A 118 -5.48 1.50 24.06
C PRO A 118 -5.58 2.87 24.74
N GLN A 119 -4.48 3.53 25.09
CA GLN A 119 -4.51 4.52 26.18
C GLN A 119 -4.56 6.01 25.76
N GLU A 120 -4.33 6.38 24.50
CA GLU A 120 -4.45 7.77 24.02
C GLU A 120 -5.41 7.88 22.81
N ALA A 121 -6.52 7.15 22.88
CA ALA A 121 -7.42 6.95 21.75
C ALA A 121 -8.30 8.16 21.41
N LEU A 122 -8.70 9.00 22.38
CA LEU A 122 -9.79 9.97 22.20
C LEU A 122 -9.35 11.31 21.58
N GLU A 123 -8.31 11.97 22.10
CA GLU A 123 -7.76 13.21 21.50
C GLU A 123 -7.14 12.95 20.12
N ARG A 124 -6.52 11.77 19.94
CA ARG A 124 -6.03 11.32 18.63
C ARG A 124 -7.15 10.90 17.67
N GLN A 125 -8.40 10.77 18.13
CA GLN A 125 -9.53 10.42 17.26
C GLN A 125 -9.99 11.62 16.45
N ASP A 126 -10.09 12.79 17.08
CA ASP A 126 -10.52 14.03 16.43
C ASP A 126 -9.50 14.47 15.35
N ASP A 127 -8.19 14.39 15.67
CA ASP A 127 -7.12 14.63 14.69
C ASP A 127 -7.15 13.63 13.53
N ARG A 128 -7.40 12.34 13.83
CA ARG A 128 -7.52 11.30 12.80
C ARG A 128 -8.74 11.53 11.90
N ASP A 129 -9.83 12.01 12.46
CA ASP A 129 -11.08 12.29 11.75
C ASP A 129 -10.98 13.53 10.87
N ALA A 130 -10.26 14.56 11.34
CA ALA A 130 -9.90 15.73 10.54
C ALA A 130 -8.99 15.35 9.35
N VAL A 131 -7.94 14.55 9.59
CA VAL A 131 -7.05 14.06 8.52
C VAL A 131 -7.80 13.16 7.54
N ARG A 132 -8.66 12.28 8.04
CA ARG A 132 -9.58 11.44 7.24
C ARG A 132 -10.45 12.27 6.32
N SER A 133 -11.11 13.28 6.88
CA SER A 133 -11.96 14.21 6.13
C SER A 133 -11.14 14.97 5.08
N ALA A 134 -9.97 15.51 5.45
CA ALA A 134 -9.12 16.25 4.55
C ALA A 134 -8.62 15.41 3.36
N LEU A 135 -8.22 14.16 3.60
CA LEU A 135 -7.85 13.22 2.55
C LEU A 135 -9.03 12.88 1.63
N ALA A 136 -10.26 12.80 2.16
CA ALA A 136 -11.47 12.54 1.38
C ALA A 136 -11.82 13.68 0.39
N HIS A 137 -11.39 14.92 0.66
CA HIS A 137 -11.59 16.07 -0.23
C HIS A 137 -10.55 16.17 -1.36
N LEU A 138 -9.44 15.42 -1.26
CA LEU A 138 -8.42 15.42 -2.31
C LEU A 138 -8.93 14.69 -3.57
N PRO A 139 -8.60 15.19 -4.78
CA PRO A 139 -8.80 14.45 -6.01
C PRO A 139 -8.12 13.07 -5.97
N PRO A 140 -8.70 12.02 -6.56
CA PRO A 140 -8.19 10.64 -6.45
C PRO A 140 -6.70 10.51 -6.79
N ASP A 141 -6.27 11.12 -7.89
CA ASP A 141 -4.88 11.12 -8.34
C ASP A 141 -3.90 11.77 -7.36
N GLN A 142 -4.35 12.79 -6.61
CA GLN A 142 -3.52 13.47 -5.62
C GLN A 142 -3.43 12.66 -4.33
N ARG A 143 -4.56 12.08 -3.91
CA ARG A 143 -4.63 11.16 -2.77
C ARG A 143 -3.77 9.92 -2.98
N GLU A 144 -3.89 9.26 -4.15
CA GLU A 144 -3.05 8.13 -4.54
C GLU A 144 -1.56 8.50 -4.47
N THR A 145 -1.19 9.70 -4.97
CA THR A 145 0.20 10.15 -4.93
C THR A 145 0.71 10.32 -3.49
N LEU A 146 -0.11 10.88 -2.60
CA LEU A 146 0.25 11.00 -1.18
C LEU A 146 0.40 9.64 -0.51
N GLU A 147 -0.55 8.73 -0.74
CA GLU A 147 -0.54 7.39 -0.18
C GLU A 147 0.73 6.62 -0.59
N LEU A 148 1.08 6.60 -1.88
CA LEU A 148 2.28 5.92 -2.36
C LEU A 148 3.57 6.49 -1.75
N VAL A 149 3.66 7.80 -1.60
CA VAL A 149 4.89 8.45 -1.11
C VAL A 149 5.00 8.40 0.41
N PHE A 150 3.92 8.69 1.13
CA PHE A 150 3.94 8.83 2.59
C PHE A 150 3.60 7.54 3.33
N TYR A 151 2.61 6.76 2.84
CA TYR A 151 2.22 5.52 3.50
C TYR A 151 3.07 4.33 3.03
N HIS A 152 3.32 4.21 1.73
CA HIS A 152 4.18 3.15 1.19
C HIS A 152 5.67 3.50 1.15
N GLY A 153 6.04 4.76 1.44
CA GLY A 153 7.43 5.19 1.50
C GLY A 153 8.14 5.12 0.14
N LEU A 154 7.41 5.25 -0.97
CA LEU A 154 8.02 5.27 -2.30
C LEU A 154 8.67 6.62 -2.57
N SER A 155 9.80 6.60 -3.26
CA SER A 155 10.38 7.80 -3.85
C SER A 155 9.49 8.36 -4.96
N GLY A 156 9.69 9.63 -5.33
CA GLY A 156 8.98 10.26 -6.44
C GLY A 156 9.04 9.46 -7.76
N PRO A 157 10.22 8.95 -8.18
CA PRO A 157 10.35 8.08 -9.35
C PRO A 157 9.62 6.74 -9.21
N GLU A 158 9.69 6.06 -8.06
CA GLU A 158 8.99 4.78 -7.85
C GLU A 158 7.46 4.97 -7.87
N ALA A 159 6.95 6.03 -7.25
CA ALA A 159 5.53 6.37 -7.33
C ALA A 159 5.10 6.67 -8.78
N ALA A 160 5.97 7.33 -9.55
CA ALA A 160 5.71 7.62 -10.96
C ALA A 160 5.63 6.34 -11.80
N GLU A 161 6.51 5.36 -11.53
CA GLU A 161 6.48 4.03 -12.15
C GLU A 161 5.17 3.30 -11.85
N VAL A 162 4.76 3.21 -10.57
CA VAL A 162 3.49 2.59 -10.16
C VAL A 162 2.31 3.26 -10.87
N MET A 163 2.29 4.59 -10.89
CA MET A 163 1.17 5.36 -11.43
C MET A 163 1.16 5.43 -12.98
N GLY A 164 2.25 5.08 -13.65
CA GLY A 164 2.39 5.23 -15.10
C GLY A 164 2.39 6.69 -15.56
N VAL A 165 3.02 7.59 -14.79
CA VAL A 165 3.12 9.02 -15.11
C VAL A 165 4.57 9.50 -15.06
N ALA A 166 4.84 10.73 -15.52
CA ALA A 166 6.16 11.34 -15.36
C ALA A 166 6.45 11.72 -13.90
N THR A 167 7.71 11.65 -13.46
CA THR A 167 8.15 12.06 -12.11
C THR A 167 7.79 13.52 -11.79
N GLY A 168 7.82 14.42 -12.79
CA GLY A 168 7.38 15.80 -12.63
C GLY A 168 5.89 15.91 -12.26
N THR A 169 5.06 14.99 -12.76
CA THR A 169 3.62 14.90 -12.44
C THR A 169 3.44 14.56 -10.96
N VAL A 170 4.18 13.59 -10.43
CA VAL A 170 4.19 13.23 -9.00
C VAL A 170 4.51 14.45 -8.14
N LYS A 171 5.59 15.17 -8.45
CA LYS A 171 5.96 16.40 -7.73
C LYS A 171 4.83 17.43 -7.72
N SER A 172 4.21 17.67 -8.87
CA SER A 172 3.10 18.63 -8.98
C SER A 172 1.85 18.19 -8.20
N ARG A 173 1.55 16.89 -8.18
CA ARG A 173 0.42 16.31 -7.43
C ARG A 173 0.65 16.42 -5.93
N LEU A 174 1.85 16.08 -5.44
CA LEU A 174 2.23 16.23 -4.04
C LEU A 174 2.13 17.69 -3.57
N HIS A 175 2.60 18.64 -4.39
CA HIS A 175 2.52 20.05 -4.04
C HIS A 175 1.06 20.52 -3.87
N ARG A 176 0.19 20.19 -4.83
CA ARG A 176 -1.24 20.53 -4.76
C ARG A 176 -1.94 19.83 -3.59
N ALA A 177 -1.63 18.56 -3.36
CA ALA A 177 -2.23 17.79 -2.27
C ALA A 177 -1.88 18.39 -0.90
N LYS A 178 -0.61 18.79 -0.69
CA LYS A 178 -0.17 19.46 0.54
C LYS A 178 -0.84 20.82 0.74
N ALA A 179 -0.99 21.61 -0.32
CA ALA A 179 -1.68 22.90 -0.24
C ALA A 179 -3.16 22.72 0.17
N MET A 180 -3.87 21.78 -0.46
CA MET A 180 -5.25 21.48 -0.10
C MET A 180 -5.40 20.94 1.33
N LEU A 181 -4.52 20.04 1.77
CA LEU A 181 -4.55 19.54 3.15
C LEU A 181 -4.30 20.66 4.16
N HIS A 182 -3.34 21.54 3.89
CA HIS A 182 -3.09 22.71 4.74
C HIS A 182 -4.32 23.62 4.84
N ASP A 183 -5.01 23.87 3.73
CA ASP A 183 -6.20 24.74 3.72
C ASP A 183 -7.38 24.10 4.47
N VAL A 184 -7.60 22.79 4.31
CA VAL A 184 -8.68 22.08 5.02
C VAL A 184 -8.42 22.00 6.53
N LEU A 185 -7.17 21.72 6.93
CA LEU A 185 -6.82 21.64 8.35
C LEU A 185 -6.95 23.00 9.05
N ARG A 186 -6.54 24.10 8.40
CA ARG A 186 -6.73 25.46 8.93
C ARG A 186 -8.20 25.87 9.03
N ALA A 187 -9.05 25.40 8.12
CA ALA A 187 -10.48 25.66 8.18
C ALA A 187 -11.16 24.89 9.33
N GLY A 188 -10.67 23.70 9.67
CA GLY A 188 -11.10 22.92 10.83
C GLY A 188 -10.74 23.61 12.16
N GLU A 189 -9.51 24.08 12.29
CA GLU A 189 -9.03 24.83 13.47
C GLU A 189 -9.86 26.10 13.78
N GLN A 190 -10.48 26.70 12.76
CA GLN A 190 -11.33 27.90 12.91
C GLN A 190 -12.78 27.60 13.26
N HIS A 191 -13.24 26.34 13.11
CA HIS A 191 -14.61 25.94 13.41
C HIS A 191 -14.78 25.45 14.86
N ASP A 192 -13.67 25.07 15.51
CA ASP A 192 -13.61 24.64 16.91
C ASP A 192 -13.25 25.78 17.89
N ALA A 193 -13.17 27.03 17.43
CA ALA A 193 -12.87 28.24 18.21
C ALA A 193 -14.10 29.13 18.41
#